data_AF-A0A821BL85-F1
#
_entry.id   AF-A0A821BL85-F1
#
_cell.length_a   1.000
_cell.length_b   1.000
_cell.length_c   1.000
_cell.angle_alpha   90.00
_cell.angle_beta   90.00
_cell.angle_gamma   90.00
#
_symmetry.space_group_name_H-M   'P 1'
#
loop_
_entity.id
_entity.type
_entity.pdbx_description
1 polymer ?
#
loop_
_entity_poly.entity_id
_entity_poly.type
_entity_poly.pdbx_seq_one_letter_code
_entity_poly.pdbx_strand_id
1 'polypeptide(L)'
;ERTTDPVWYFNPPESHRLHDEDITNFVNCLKECAFISIFNKYHLDLAAETCHYLSQLRPELIVPSLVELLFSSIDNMTEPHRFTSIITCLAGMTGQIVRQTLDFPQGQTFVLPLLISVLPGIDANDFKKTSVTFQFLNAILMLITCVDCSSAVNTRNDLTEIEKEVCLSTTKFEDFISELLNRIFQMIDTLSTEISDALIISIDSKMEDHQIGLELTSVVSCIVQLCSKKTFHIVREKITNFLATYCYSPKTSKLLTGLIQALLKSNPIETLNYLLPQTYERIEKILSQSDMVILNDHKGDSELTWRLILFSELVCARGDTLINYKSMILTIFHRCIHIIHKDSYESMGKAAKNLLKSLTYVYPIDYRLTVENIEEPFTDFLPIRTWGQHVEYDKINVKFHVPNEEEVNFACEFVETFMYLELQMLNKKCTDMSNDERLRSLTLIHYIAIGCLRMIPRIESKEVKNLVSSISPYGSKFQAQYSLYAKEPNHLITYHSDDASSIKIALKIYSLSSMYYGIFEQNINKLFSDLNTIKYLYKNKLCYKQQHPRFVIIQRIAIQIEVIDFC
;
A
#
# COMPACT_ATOMS: atom_id res chain seq x y z
N GLU A 1 -22.71 29.39 0.52
CA GLU A 1 -24.09 29.74 0.92
C GLU A 1 -24.52 29.07 2.21
N ARG A 2 -24.46 27.73 2.32
CA ARG A 2 -25.00 26.99 3.47
C ARG A 2 -23.97 26.55 4.52
N THR A 3 -22.71 26.38 4.15
CA THR A 3 -21.71 25.62 4.93
C THR A 3 -20.42 26.38 5.22
N THR A 4 -20.31 27.63 4.79
CA THR A 4 -19.14 28.49 5.02
C THR A 4 -19.18 29.06 6.43
N ASP A 5 -18.07 28.94 7.17
CA ASP A 5 -17.87 29.66 8.43
C ASP A 5 -18.04 31.18 8.20
N PRO A 6 -18.31 32.00 9.24
CA PRO A 6 -18.46 33.45 9.07
C PRO A 6 -17.14 34.04 8.54
N VAL A 7 -17.12 34.42 7.27
CA VAL A 7 -15.94 35.02 6.63
C VAL A 7 -16.17 36.51 6.42
N TRP A 8 -15.07 37.26 6.29
CA TRP A 8 -15.08 38.72 6.11
C TRP A 8 -15.65 39.18 4.75
N TYR A 9 -15.81 38.26 3.78
CA TYR A 9 -16.34 38.57 2.45
C TYR A 9 -17.89 38.47 2.40
N PHE A 10 -18.47 39.03 1.34
CA PHE A 10 -19.91 39.14 1.14
C PHE A 10 -20.64 37.78 1.16
N ASN A 11 -21.62 37.66 2.03
CA ASN A 11 -22.59 36.56 2.01
C ASN A 11 -23.84 36.98 1.21
N PRO A 12 -24.30 36.18 0.24
CA PRO A 12 -25.49 36.51 -0.53
C PRO A 12 -26.74 36.60 0.36
N PRO A 13 -27.64 37.56 0.09
CA PRO A 13 -28.89 37.73 0.82
C PRO A 13 -29.76 36.48 0.66
N GLU A 14 -30.58 36.16 1.67
CA GLU A 14 -31.40 34.93 1.68
C GLU A 14 -32.30 34.80 0.44
N SER A 15 -32.84 35.92 -0.05
CA SER A 15 -33.69 35.96 -1.25
C SER A 15 -33.01 35.52 -2.54
N HIS A 16 -31.67 35.46 -2.59
CA HIS A 16 -30.89 35.08 -3.77
C HIS A 16 -30.09 33.79 -3.56
N ARG A 17 -30.33 33.08 -2.45
CA ARG A 17 -29.70 31.77 -2.20
C ARG A 17 -30.41 30.68 -2.99
N LEU A 18 -29.67 29.63 -3.32
CA LEU A 18 -30.22 28.47 -4.00
C LEU A 18 -31.12 27.66 -3.06
N HIS A 19 -32.37 27.46 -3.46
CA HIS A 19 -33.34 26.61 -2.77
C HIS A 19 -33.17 25.16 -3.22
N ASP A 20 -33.76 24.23 -2.47
CA ASP A 20 -33.63 22.81 -2.80
C ASP A 20 -34.27 22.45 -4.14
N GLU A 21 -35.34 23.14 -4.53
CA GLU A 21 -35.96 22.99 -5.84
C GLU A 21 -35.04 23.47 -6.98
N ASP A 22 -34.33 24.59 -6.80
CA ASP A 22 -33.37 25.11 -7.79
C ASP A 22 -32.25 24.09 -8.06
N ILE A 23 -31.72 23.49 -6.98
CA ILE A 23 -30.66 22.47 -7.07
C ILE A 23 -31.18 21.22 -7.79
N THR A 24 -32.40 20.77 -7.45
CA THR A 24 -33.03 19.62 -8.12
C THR A 24 -33.22 19.87 -9.61
N ASN A 25 -33.73 21.05 -9.99
CA ASN A 25 -33.95 21.43 -11.39
C ASN A 25 -32.62 21.52 -12.16
N PHE A 26 -31.58 22.07 -11.55
CA PHE A 26 -30.24 22.10 -12.13
C PHE A 26 -29.70 20.69 -12.42
N VAL A 27 -29.81 19.77 -11.44
CA VAL A 27 -29.34 18.39 -11.62
C VAL A 27 -30.13 17.69 -12.72
N ASN A 28 -31.45 17.80 -12.75
CA ASN A 28 -32.29 17.19 -13.79
C ASN A 28 -31.95 17.71 -15.20
N CYS A 29 -31.69 19.02 -15.34
CA CYS A 29 -31.32 19.61 -16.62
C CYS A 29 -30.00 19.04 -17.19
N LEU A 30 -29.04 18.69 -16.33
CA LEU A 30 -27.72 18.20 -16.75
C LEU A 30 -27.59 16.68 -16.75
N LYS A 31 -28.48 15.95 -16.06
CA LYS A 31 -28.40 14.50 -15.87
C LYS A 31 -28.25 13.74 -17.19
N GLU A 32 -29.10 14.02 -18.16
CA GLU A 32 -29.07 13.31 -19.45
C GLU A 32 -27.78 13.58 -20.23
N CYS A 33 -27.34 14.84 -20.30
CA CYS A 33 -26.10 15.22 -20.96
C CYS A 33 -24.89 14.58 -20.27
N ALA A 34 -24.86 14.55 -18.94
CA ALA A 34 -23.82 13.89 -18.17
C ALA A 34 -23.78 12.39 -18.50
N PHE A 35 -24.92 11.71 -18.55
CA PHE A 35 -25.00 10.26 -18.78
C PHE A 35 -24.61 9.87 -20.20
N ILE A 36 -24.97 10.68 -21.20
CA ILE A 36 -24.50 10.49 -22.58
C ILE A 36 -22.99 10.66 -22.65
N SER A 37 -22.43 11.62 -21.91
CA SER A 37 -20.99 11.91 -21.93
C SER A 37 -20.13 10.81 -21.34
N ILE A 38 -20.68 9.93 -20.49
CA ILE A 38 -19.96 8.77 -19.92
C ILE A 38 -19.39 7.86 -21.00
N PHE A 39 -20.09 7.73 -22.14
CA PHE A 39 -19.66 6.87 -23.23
C PHE A 39 -18.79 7.60 -24.27
N ASN A 40 -18.33 8.82 -23.96
CA ASN A 40 -17.41 9.56 -24.81
C ASN A 40 -16.02 8.92 -24.77
N LYS A 41 -15.42 8.72 -25.96
CA LYS A 41 -14.12 8.06 -26.13
C LYS A 41 -12.93 8.83 -25.54
N TYR A 42 -13.02 10.16 -25.42
CA TYR A 42 -11.86 11.01 -25.11
C TYR A 42 -11.91 11.71 -23.75
N HIS A 43 -13.10 11.86 -23.15
CA HIS A 43 -13.30 12.72 -21.99
C HIS A 43 -14.09 12.04 -20.86
N LEU A 44 -13.79 10.77 -20.60
CA LEU A 44 -14.40 10.00 -19.52
C LEU A 44 -14.14 10.66 -18.15
N ASP A 45 -12.95 11.22 -17.91
CA ASP A 45 -12.60 11.84 -16.63
C ASP A 45 -13.51 13.02 -16.29
N LEU A 46 -13.83 13.86 -17.29
CA LEU A 46 -14.75 14.99 -17.13
C LEU A 46 -16.19 14.54 -16.90
N ALA A 47 -16.61 13.45 -17.55
CA ALA A 47 -17.91 12.85 -17.31
C ALA A 47 -18.02 12.29 -15.89
N ALA A 48 -16.99 11.57 -15.43
CA ALA A 48 -16.91 11.02 -14.08
C ALA A 48 -16.92 12.14 -13.02
N GLU A 49 -16.16 13.22 -13.25
CA GLU A 49 -16.16 14.41 -12.37
C GLU A 49 -17.53 15.10 -12.34
N THR A 50 -18.19 15.25 -13.49
CA THR A 50 -19.53 15.83 -13.59
C THR A 50 -20.54 14.99 -12.80
N CYS A 51 -20.54 13.67 -13.01
CA CYS A 51 -21.37 12.73 -12.26
C CYS A 51 -21.09 12.78 -10.75
N HIS A 52 -19.82 12.88 -10.35
CA HIS A 52 -19.43 13.06 -8.96
C HIS A 52 -20.05 14.33 -8.36
N TYR A 53 -19.93 15.49 -9.00
CA TYR A 53 -20.52 16.73 -8.46
C TYR A 53 -22.05 16.71 -8.44
N LEU A 54 -22.70 16.20 -9.49
CA LEU A 54 -24.15 16.06 -9.51
C LEU A 54 -24.62 15.13 -8.38
N SER A 55 -23.89 14.04 -8.11
CA SER A 55 -24.19 13.13 -6.99
C SER A 55 -23.95 13.76 -5.62
N GLN A 56 -23.05 14.75 -5.48
CA GLN A 56 -22.91 15.50 -4.22
C GLN A 56 -24.13 16.38 -3.94
N LEU A 57 -24.82 16.84 -4.98
CA LEU A 57 -26.00 17.70 -4.86
C LEU A 57 -27.29 16.90 -4.64
N ARG A 58 -27.52 15.87 -5.46
CA ARG A 58 -28.73 15.03 -5.46
C ARG A 58 -28.36 13.56 -5.74
N PRO A 59 -27.80 12.84 -4.76
CA PRO A 59 -27.37 11.45 -4.94
C PRO A 59 -28.53 10.52 -5.36
N GLU A 60 -29.73 10.76 -4.87
CA GLU A 60 -30.95 9.99 -5.14
C GLU A 60 -31.38 10.02 -6.61
N LEU A 61 -30.94 11.01 -7.38
CA LEU A 61 -31.21 11.12 -8.81
C LEU A 61 -30.12 10.50 -9.69
N ILE A 62 -28.87 10.49 -9.22
CA ILE A 62 -27.70 10.13 -10.03
C ILE A 62 -27.28 8.69 -9.77
N VAL A 63 -27.13 8.30 -8.50
CA VAL A 63 -26.58 6.99 -8.12
C VAL A 63 -27.47 5.85 -8.60
N PRO A 64 -28.79 5.81 -8.33
CA PRO A 64 -29.63 4.70 -8.76
C PRO A 64 -29.64 4.50 -10.27
N SER A 65 -29.72 5.59 -11.04
CA SER A 65 -29.74 5.51 -12.51
C SER A 65 -28.42 4.99 -13.09
N LEU A 66 -27.27 5.27 -12.46
CA LEU A 66 -25.99 4.68 -12.88
C LEU A 66 -25.86 3.21 -12.49
N VAL A 67 -26.40 2.83 -11.34
CA VAL A 67 -26.43 1.43 -10.88
C VAL A 67 -27.31 0.58 -11.81
N GLU A 68 -28.49 1.06 -12.18
CA GLU A 68 -29.36 0.40 -13.17
C GLU A 68 -28.65 0.25 -14.53
N LEU A 69 -27.97 1.32 -14.97
CA LEU A 69 -27.19 1.30 -16.20
C LEU A 69 -26.04 0.28 -16.16
N LEU A 70 -25.38 0.15 -15.01
CA LEU A 70 -24.34 -0.88 -14.81
C LEU A 70 -24.93 -2.28 -14.94
N PHE A 71 -26.01 -2.59 -14.21
CA PHE A 71 -26.61 -3.93 -14.25
C PHE A 71 -27.07 -4.31 -15.66
N SER A 72 -27.65 -3.37 -16.42
CA SER A 72 -27.98 -3.60 -17.83
C SER A 72 -26.76 -3.82 -18.74
N SER A 73 -25.58 -3.33 -18.34
CA SER A 73 -24.34 -3.43 -19.12
C SER A 73 -23.53 -4.69 -18.79
N ILE A 74 -23.67 -5.25 -17.58
CA ILE A 74 -22.96 -6.46 -17.15
C ILE A 74 -23.41 -7.67 -17.99
N ASP A 75 -24.70 -7.75 -18.30
CA ASP A 75 -25.25 -8.81 -19.15
C ASP A 75 -24.87 -8.65 -20.64
N ASN A 76 -24.41 -7.45 -21.02
CA ASN A 76 -24.07 -7.13 -22.40
C ASN A 76 -22.58 -7.40 -22.72
N MET A 77 -22.31 -8.60 -23.22
CA MET A 77 -20.96 -9.03 -23.62
C MET A 77 -20.42 -8.32 -24.87
N THR A 78 -21.24 -7.55 -25.60
CA THR A 78 -20.84 -6.96 -26.90
C THR A 78 -20.13 -5.61 -26.79
N GLU A 79 -20.31 -4.89 -25.66
CA GLU A 79 -19.80 -3.52 -25.49
C GLU A 79 -18.99 -3.37 -24.18
N PRO A 80 -17.80 -4.00 -24.07
CA PRO A 80 -17.02 -4.04 -22.82
C PRO A 80 -16.58 -2.64 -22.32
N HIS A 81 -16.42 -1.68 -23.23
CA HIS A 81 -16.09 -0.30 -22.89
C HIS A 81 -17.15 0.38 -22.02
N ARG A 82 -18.43 -0.03 -22.12
CA ARG A 82 -19.52 0.52 -21.31
C ARG A 82 -19.35 0.17 -19.84
N PHE A 83 -19.01 -1.09 -19.55
CA PHE A 83 -18.70 -1.54 -18.20
C PHE A 83 -17.60 -0.67 -17.59
N THR A 84 -16.45 -0.54 -18.28
CA THR A 84 -15.32 0.25 -17.75
C THR A 84 -15.67 1.72 -17.52
N SER A 85 -16.48 2.32 -18.39
CA SER A 85 -16.86 3.74 -18.28
C SER A 85 -17.80 4.00 -17.09
N ILE A 86 -18.79 3.12 -16.89
CA ILE A 86 -19.76 3.23 -15.78
C ILE A 86 -19.06 2.96 -14.45
N ILE A 87 -18.21 1.94 -14.36
CA ILE A 87 -17.46 1.62 -13.14
C ILE A 87 -16.52 2.76 -12.74
N THR A 88 -15.85 3.40 -13.71
CA THR A 88 -15.02 4.58 -13.45
C THR A 88 -15.84 5.73 -12.84
N CYS A 89 -17.05 5.97 -13.35
CA CYS A 89 -17.95 6.98 -12.77
C CYS A 89 -18.40 6.60 -11.35
N LEU A 90 -18.76 5.33 -11.14
CA LEU A 90 -19.18 4.81 -9.83
C LEU A 90 -18.05 4.89 -8.79
N ALA A 91 -16.80 4.65 -9.18
CA ALA A 91 -15.62 4.77 -8.31
C ALA A 91 -15.50 6.19 -7.73
N GLY A 92 -15.82 7.21 -8.52
CA GLY A 92 -15.85 8.61 -8.09
C GLY A 92 -16.97 8.93 -7.09
N MET A 93 -18.05 8.15 -7.03
CA MET A 93 -19.22 8.43 -6.16
C MET A 93 -19.43 7.41 -5.04
N THR A 94 -18.40 6.64 -4.71
CA THR A 94 -18.42 5.65 -3.63
C THR A 94 -18.82 6.26 -2.28
N GLY A 95 -18.38 7.48 -1.98
CA GLY A 95 -18.76 8.20 -0.75
C GLY A 95 -20.27 8.43 -0.61
N GLN A 96 -20.95 8.73 -1.72
CA GLN A 96 -22.39 8.93 -1.80
C GLN A 96 -23.16 7.61 -1.70
N ILE A 97 -22.59 6.52 -2.23
CA ILE A 97 -23.16 5.17 -2.12
C ILE A 97 -23.11 4.68 -0.67
N VAL A 98 -21.97 4.81 0.02
CA VAL A 98 -21.79 4.18 1.33
C VAL A 98 -22.34 5.00 2.51
N ARG A 99 -22.61 6.29 2.33
CA ARG A 99 -23.10 7.16 3.40
C ARG A 99 -24.62 7.20 3.40
N GLN A 100 -25.22 6.93 4.55
CA GLN A 100 -26.64 7.24 4.76
C GLN A 100 -26.82 8.75 4.94
N THR A 101 -27.66 9.35 4.12
CA THR A 101 -28.09 10.74 4.25
C THR A 101 -29.62 10.78 4.35
N LEU A 102 -30.17 11.89 4.85
CA LEU A 102 -31.63 12.05 4.93
C LEU A 102 -32.28 12.00 3.55
N ASP A 103 -31.62 12.57 2.54
CA ASP A 103 -32.13 12.64 1.16
C ASP A 103 -31.95 11.34 0.38
N PHE A 104 -30.97 10.51 0.79
CA PHE A 104 -30.66 9.23 0.16
C PHE A 104 -30.29 8.16 1.21
N PRO A 105 -31.27 7.66 1.98
CA PRO A 105 -31.03 6.68 3.03
C PRO A 105 -30.70 5.29 2.47
N GLN A 106 -31.21 4.95 1.29
CA GLN A 106 -31.06 3.64 0.65
C GLN A 106 -29.68 3.39 0.01
N GLY A 107 -28.77 4.36 -0.02
CA GLY A 107 -27.48 4.22 -0.72
C GLY A 107 -26.69 2.97 -0.35
N GLN A 108 -26.67 2.64 0.95
CA GLN A 108 -25.91 1.51 1.47
C GLN A 108 -26.42 0.14 0.96
N THR A 109 -27.69 0.03 0.55
CA THR A 109 -28.24 -1.25 0.06
C THR A 109 -27.58 -1.65 -1.27
N PHE A 110 -27.02 -0.71 -2.03
CA PHE A 110 -26.30 -0.99 -3.27
C PHE A 110 -24.89 -1.54 -3.06
N VAL A 111 -24.29 -1.42 -1.86
CA VAL A 111 -22.88 -1.74 -1.62
C VAL A 111 -22.55 -3.20 -1.94
N LEU A 112 -23.22 -4.15 -1.26
CA LEU A 112 -22.97 -5.59 -1.47
C LEU A 112 -23.34 -6.07 -2.89
N PRO A 113 -24.51 -5.70 -3.44
CA PRO A 113 -24.86 -6.03 -4.83
C PRO A 113 -23.79 -5.57 -5.83
N LEU A 114 -23.29 -4.33 -5.69
CA LEU A 114 -22.25 -3.80 -6.56
C LEU A 114 -20.92 -4.55 -6.38
N LEU A 115 -20.50 -4.80 -5.14
CA LEU A 115 -19.28 -5.54 -4.84
C LEU A 115 -19.27 -6.92 -5.52
N ILE A 116 -20.39 -7.63 -5.48
CA ILE A 116 -20.53 -8.97 -6.07
C ILE A 116 -20.61 -8.88 -7.60
N SER A 117 -21.39 -7.93 -8.13
CA SER A 117 -21.66 -7.85 -9.57
C SER A 117 -20.45 -7.46 -10.41
N VAL A 118 -19.45 -6.78 -9.81
CA VAL A 118 -18.23 -6.37 -10.52
C VAL A 118 -17.14 -7.44 -10.53
N LEU A 119 -17.26 -8.51 -9.72
CA LEU A 119 -16.23 -9.56 -9.65
C LEU A 119 -15.90 -10.22 -11.01
N PRO A 120 -16.85 -10.44 -11.94
CA PRO A 120 -16.54 -10.88 -13.30
C PRO A 120 -15.70 -9.91 -14.14
N GLY A 121 -15.46 -8.70 -13.63
CA GLY A 121 -14.52 -7.73 -14.21
C GLY A 121 -13.05 -8.05 -13.94
N ILE A 122 -12.75 -8.93 -12.99
CA ILE A 122 -11.40 -9.46 -12.75
C ILE A 122 -11.15 -10.59 -13.75
N ASP A 123 -10.44 -10.25 -14.83
CA ASP A 123 -10.14 -11.11 -15.97
C ASP A 123 -8.66 -10.96 -16.35
N ALA A 124 -7.93 -12.07 -16.35
CA ALA A 124 -6.51 -12.09 -16.73
C ALA A 124 -6.28 -11.64 -18.19
N ASN A 125 -7.29 -11.76 -19.05
CA ASN A 125 -7.19 -11.42 -20.47
C ASN A 125 -7.53 -9.94 -20.76
N ASP A 126 -8.16 -9.23 -19.83
CA ASP A 126 -8.54 -7.82 -19.99
C ASP A 126 -7.96 -6.98 -18.85
N PHE A 127 -6.72 -6.54 -19.04
CA PHE A 127 -5.99 -5.69 -18.10
C PHE A 127 -6.80 -4.44 -17.70
N LYS A 128 -7.41 -3.78 -18.68
CA LYS A 128 -8.11 -2.51 -18.46
C LYS A 128 -9.36 -2.74 -17.61
N LYS A 129 -10.13 -3.79 -17.91
CA LYS A 129 -11.31 -4.15 -17.13
C LYS A 129 -10.94 -4.55 -15.70
N THR A 130 -9.88 -5.34 -15.54
CA THR A 130 -9.36 -5.74 -14.23
C THR A 130 -8.93 -4.54 -13.40
N SER A 131 -8.15 -3.63 -13.99
CA SER A 131 -7.65 -2.44 -13.29
C SER A 131 -8.80 -1.53 -12.84
N VAL A 132 -9.75 -1.22 -13.72
CA VAL A 132 -10.94 -0.42 -13.36
C VAL A 132 -11.79 -1.09 -12.27
N THR A 133 -11.90 -2.43 -12.32
CA THR A 133 -12.60 -3.20 -11.29
C THR A 133 -11.89 -3.10 -9.94
N PHE A 134 -10.57 -3.28 -9.89
CA PHE A 134 -9.81 -3.12 -8.64
C PHE A 134 -9.85 -1.70 -8.11
N GLN A 135 -9.80 -0.68 -8.97
CA GLN A 135 -9.92 0.72 -8.56
C GLN A 135 -11.27 1.00 -7.90
N PHE A 136 -12.36 0.50 -8.48
CA PHE A 136 -13.69 0.61 -7.88
C PHE A 136 -13.80 -0.15 -6.55
N LEU A 137 -13.37 -1.43 -6.52
CA LEU A 137 -13.35 -2.24 -5.30
C LEU A 137 -12.55 -1.55 -4.20
N ASN A 138 -11.36 -1.04 -4.52
CA ASN A 138 -10.54 -0.29 -3.58
C ASN A 138 -11.26 0.96 -3.07
N ALA A 139 -11.86 1.75 -3.98
CA ALA A 139 -12.54 3.00 -3.62
C ALA A 139 -13.70 2.78 -2.64
N ILE A 140 -14.48 1.70 -2.81
CA ILE A 140 -15.60 1.38 -1.93
C ILE A 140 -15.17 0.65 -0.65
N LEU A 141 -14.22 -0.30 -0.73
CA LEU A 141 -13.74 -1.07 0.42
C LEU A 141 -13.01 -0.21 1.44
N MET A 142 -12.32 0.85 1.00
CA MET A 142 -11.70 1.84 1.89
C MET A 142 -12.70 2.64 2.74
N LEU A 143 -13.99 2.59 2.40
CA LEU A 143 -15.05 3.34 3.09
C LEU A 143 -16.01 2.48 3.91
N ILE A 144 -15.82 1.15 3.93
CA ILE A 144 -16.74 0.23 4.64
C ILE A 144 -15.98 -0.71 5.57
N THR A 145 -16.72 -1.39 6.43
CA THR A 145 -16.21 -2.50 7.25
C THR A 145 -16.79 -3.82 6.74
N CYS A 146 -15.93 -4.80 6.48
CA CYS A 146 -16.30 -6.15 6.06
C CYS A 146 -16.61 -7.04 7.28
N VAL A 147 -17.69 -6.69 8.00
CA VAL A 147 -18.15 -7.38 9.21
C VAL A 147 -19.58 -7.84 9.01
N ASP A 148 -19.86 -9.12 9.30
CA ASP A 148 -21.22 -9.65 9.30
C ASP A 148 -21.99 -9.12 10.52
N CYS A 149 -22.85 -8.14 10.26
CA CYS A 149 -23.70 -7.46 11.23
C CYS A 149 -25.14 -8.04 11.23
N SER A 150 -25.40 -9.17 10.56
CA SER A 150 -26.76 -9.71 10.42
C SER A 150 -27.44 -10.03 11.75
N SER A 151 -26.67 -10.45 12.76
CA SER A 151 -27.19 -10.72 14.10
C SER A 151 -27.62 -9.45 14.87
N ALA A 152 -27.24 -8.26 14.40
CA ALA A 152 -27.68 -6.98 14.98
C ALA A 152 -29.21 -6.83 14.93
N VAL A 153 -29.87 -7.41 13.92
CA VAL A 153 -31.34 -7.36 13.74
C VAL A 153 -32.09 -8.01 14.91
N ASN A 154 -31.48 -9.00 15.56
CA ASN A 154 -32.08 -9.70 16.70
C ASN A 154 -31.73 -9.07 18.05
N THR A 155 -30.70 -8.23 18.10
CA THR A 155 -30.14 -7.69 19.36
C THR A 155 -30.46 -6.21 19.57
N ARG A 156 -30.63 -5.45 18.50
CA ARG A 156 -30.91 -4.01 18.53
C ARG A 156 -32.37 -3.71 18.22
N ASN A 157 -32.92 -2.71 18.91
CA ASN A 157 -34.29 -2.24 18.71
C ASN A 157 -34.39 -0.88 17.98
N ASP A 158 -33.25 -0.22 17.73
CA ASP A 158 -33.14 1.12 17.15
C ASP A 158 -32.82 1.12 15.65
N LEU A 159 -32.93 -0.03 14.98
CA LEU A 159 -32.61 -0.18 13.56
C LEU A 159 -33.77 0.30 12.68
N THR A 160 -33.45 1.14 11.69
CA THR A 160 -34.39 1.45 10.59
C THR A 160 -34.58 0.24 9.67
N GLU A 161 -35.64 0.23 8.85
CA GLU A 161 -35.86 -0.86 7.88
C GLU A 161 -34.70 -1.01 6.89
N ILE A 162 -34.11 0.10 6.46
CA ILE A 162 -32.93 0.10 5.58
C ILE A 162 -31.71 -0.45 6.32
N GLU A 163 -31.49 -0.07 7.58
CA GLU A 163 -30.38 -0.63 8.37
C GLU A 163 -30.55 -2.14 8.59
N LYS A 164 -31.78 -2.63 8.80
CA LYS A 164 -32.07 -4.06 8.89
C LYS A 164 -31.72 -4.76 7.58
N GLU A 165 -32.14 -4.22 6.44
CA GLU A 165 -31.81 -4.76 5.12
C GLU A 165 -30.29 -4.82 4.90
N VAL A 166 -29.58 -3.73 5.19
CA VAL A 166 -28.11 -3.66 5.08
C VAL A 166 -27.46 -4.69 6.01
N CYS A 167 -27.87 -4.77 7.28
CA CYS A 167 -27.37 -5.77 8.23
C CYS A 167 -27.57 -7.19 7.70
N LEU A 168 -28.75 -7.53 7.19
CA LEU A 168 -29.02 -8.85 6.62
C LEU A 168 -28.18 -9.12 5.36
N SER A 169 -27.90 -8.10 4.55
CA SER A 169 -27.04 -8.25 3.37
C SER A 169 -25.58 -8.58 3.72
N THR A 170 -25.11 -8.16 4.90
CA THR A 170 -23.71 -8.36 5.33
C THR A 170 -23.32 -9.82 5.55
N THR A 171 -24.28 -10.75 5.63
CA THR A 171 -23.98 -12.20 5.65
C THR A 171 -23.17 -12.63 4.42
N LYS A 172 -23.34 -11.94 3.29
CA LYS A 172 -22.69 -12.25 2.01
C LYS A 172 -21.24 -11.78 1.93
N PHE A 173 -20.70 -11.08 2.94
CA PHE A 173 -19.30 -10.63 2.91
C PHE A 173 -18.32 -11.80 2.82
N GLU A 174 -18.57 -12.89 3.54
CA GLU A 174 -17.68 -14.06 3.53
C GLU A 174 -17.63 -14.71 2.13
N ASP A 175 -18.79 -14.84 1.47
CA ASP A 175 -18.91 -15.35 0.10
C ASP A 175 -18.22 -14.42 -0.90
N PHE A 176 -18.48 -13.11 -0.81
CA PHE A 176 -17.84 -12.10 -1.64
C PHE A 176 -16.32 -12.15 -1.53
N ILE A 177 -15.77 -12.17 -0.32
CA ILE A 177 -14.32 -12.20 -0.08
C ILE A 177 -13.73 -13.51 -0.61
N SER A 178 -14.42 -14.63 -0.40
CA SER A 178 -13.98 -15.93 -0.89
C SER A 178 -13.92 -15.98 -2.41
N GLU A 179 -14.95 -15.49 -3.10
CA GLU A 179 -15.00 -15.43 -4.56
C GLU A 179 -13.99 -14.45 -5.14
N LEU A 180 -13.79 -13.28 -4.51
CA LEU A 180 -12.76 -12.32 -4.89
C LEU A 180 -11.36 -12.96 -4.85
N LEU A 181 -11.03 -13.65 -3.75
CA LEU A 181 -9.74 -14.34 -3.62
C LEU A 181 -9.59 -15.45 -4.64
N ASN A 182 -10.63 -16.25 -4.89
CA ASN A 182 -10.60 -17.29 -5.91
C ASN A 182 -10.28 -16.72 -7.30
N ARG A 183 -10.89 -15.58 -7.67
CA ARG A 183 -10.62 -14.89 -8.94
C ARG A 183 -9.22 -14.31 -9.01
N ILE A 184 -8.73 -13.73 -7.91
CA ILE A 184 -7.34 -13.27 -7.81
C ILE A 184 -6.37 -14.43 -8.00
N PHE A 185 -6.61 -15.58 -7.37
CA PHE A 185 -5.77 -16.77 -7.50
C PHE A 185 -5.78 -17.31 -8.93
N GLN A 186 -6.97 -17.42 -9.55
CA GLN A 186 -7.10 -17.81 -10.96
C GLN A 186 -6.34 -16.86 -11.89
N MET A 187 -6.46 -15.55 -11.67
CA MET A 187 -5.73 -14.54 -12.44
C MET A 187 -4.21 -14.70 -12.29
N ILE A 188 -3.71 -14.89 -11.06
CA ILE A 188 -2.28 -15.13 -10.80
C ILE A 188 -1.82 -16.41 -11.51
N ASP A 189 -2.63 -17.48 -11.49
CA ASP A 189 -2.33 -18.74 -12.15
C ASP A 189 -2.25 -18.57 -13.68
N THR A 190 -3.21 -17.91 -14.30
CA THR A 190 -3.20 -17.63 -15.75
C THR A 190 -1.95 -16.82 -16.14
N LEU A 191 -1.67 -15.72 -15.43
CA LEU A 191 -0.48 -14.90 -15.68
C LEU A 191 0.82 -15.69 -15.45
N SER A 192 0.83 -16.65 -14.53
CA SER A 192 1.99 -17.51 -14.29
C SER A 192 2.30 -18.43 -15.48
N THR A 193 1.25 -18.94 -16.14
CA THR A 193 1.38 -19.91 -17.24
C THR A 193 1.81 -19.25 -18.54
N GLU A 194 1.26 -18.08 -18.89
CA GLU A 194 1.57 -17.35 -20.13
C GLU A 194 3.04 -16.90 -20.21
N ILE A 195 3.66 -16.64 -19.06
CA ILE A 195 5.06 -16.22 -18.95
C ILE A 195 6.04 -17.35 -19.32
N SER A 196 5.62 -18.62 -19.22
CA SER A 196 6.47 -19.77 -19.57
C SER A 196 6.67 -19.92 -21.09
N ASP A 197 5.73 -19.41 -21.89
CA ASP A 197 5.71 -19.58 -23.34
C ASP A 197 6.25 -18.36 -24.11
N ALA A 198 6.34 -17.18 -23.49
CA ALA A 198 6.75 -15.93 -24.14
C ALA A 198 8.21 -15.53 -23.82
N LEU A 199 9.14 -15.91 -24.70
CA LEU A 199 10.58 -15.56 -24.60
C LEU A 199 10.91 -14.07 -24.81
N ILE A 200 9.93 -13.18 -25.06
CA ILE A 200 10.17 -11.75 -25.27
C ILE A 200 9.04 -10.95 -24.62
N ILE A 201 9.28 -10.40 -23.43
CA ILE A 201 8.34 -9.50 -22.75
C ILE A 201 8.65 -8.04 -23.13
N SER A 202 7.68 -7.38 -23.77
CA SER A 202 7.69 -5.94 -24.07
C SER A 202 7.73 -5.09 -22.78
N ILE A 203 8.17 -3.82 -22.86
CA ILE A 203 8.23 -2.94 -21.67
C ILE A 203 6.83 -2.63 -21.13
N ASP A 204 5.82 -2.56 -22.01
CA ASP A 204 4.44 -2.20 -21.65
C ASP A 204 3.78 -3.22 -20.73
N SER A 205 3.92 -4.53 -21.03
CA SER A 205 3.40 -5.61 -20.17
C SER A 205 3.99 -5.59 -18.75
N LYS A 206 5.25 -5.16 -18.58
CA LYS A 206 5.87 -5.04 -17.24
C LYS A 206 5.29 -3.91 -16.40
N MET A 207 4.81 -2.84 -17.03
CA MET A 207 4.19 -1.71 -16.33
C MET A 207 2.76 -2.05 -15.92
N GLU A 208 2.04 -2.75 -16.79
CA GLU A 208 0.72 -3.31 -16.53
C GLU A 208 0.76 -4.27 -15.33
N ASP A 209 1.61 -5.29 -15.35
CA ASP A 209 1.75 -6.24 -14.24
C ASP A 209 2.04 -5.57 -12.88
N HIS A 210 2.86 -4.51 -12.90
CA HIS A 210 3.20 -3.77 -11.69
C HIS A 210 1.99 -3.02 -11.13
N GLN A 211 1.20 -2.38 -11.99
CA GLN A 211 0.00 -1.65 -11.60
C GLN A 211 -1.04 -2.58 -11.00
N ILE A 212 -1.32 -3.73 -11.63
CA ILE A 212 -2.23 -4.75 -11.07
C ILE A 212 -1.75 -5.22 -9.71
N GLY A 213 -0.45 -5.47 -9.53
CA GLY A 213 0.09 -5.89 -8.25
C GLY A 213 -0.16 -4.88 -7.12
N LEU A 214 -0.04 -3.59 -7.40
CA LEU A 214 -0.33 -2.52 -6.44
C LEU A 214 -1.83 -2.44 -6.13
N GLU A 215 -2.68 -2.50 -7.15
CA GLU A 215 -4.13 -2.44 -7.01
C GLU A 215 -4.68 -3.64 -6.21
N LEU A 216 -4.22 -4.85 -6.53
CA LEU A 216 -4.55 -6.08 -5.81
C LEU A 216 -4.11 -6.00 -4.34
N THR A 217 -2.88 -5.56 -4.09
CA THR A 217 -2.37 -5.37 -2.72
C THR A 217 -3.25 -4.41 -1.94
N SER A 218 -3.69 -3.32 -2.58
CA SER A 218 -4.54 -2.31 -1.96
C SER A 218 -5.91 -2.90 -1.62
N VAL A 219 -6.59 -3.56 -2.56
CA VAL A 219 -7.92 -4.18 -2.35
C VAL A 219 -7.87 -5.19 -1.21
N VAL A 220 -6.89 -6.10 -1.21
CA VAL A 220 -6.77 -7.10 -0.14
C VAL A 220 -6.43 -6.43 1.20
N SER A 221 -5.57 -5.41 1.21
CA SER A 221 -5.26 -4.62 2.41
C SER A 221 -6.51 -3.97 3.01
N CYS A 222 -7.42 -3.42 2.18
CA CYS A 222 -8.69 -2.86 2.64
C CYS A 222 -9.50 -3.90 3.41
N ILE A 223 -9.65 -5.09 2.83
CA ILE A 223 -10.43 -6.18 3.41
C ILE A 223 -9.84 -6.61 4.73
N VAL A 224 -8.54 -6.95 4.76
CA VAL A 224 -7.93 -7.54 5.95
C VAL A 224 -7.77 -6.53 7.09
N GLN A 225 -7.72 -5.23 6.82
CA GLN A 225 -7.69 -4.19 7.85
C GLN A 225 -9.09 -3.88 8.41
N LEU A 226 -10.14 -4.11 7.64
CA LEU A 226 -11.51 -3.68 7.95
C LEU A 226 -12.47 -4.85 8.15
N CYS A 227 -11.96 -6.07 8.34
CA CYS A 227 -12.76 -7.27 8.57
C CYS A 227 -12.67 -7.78 10.01
N SER A 228 -13.63 -8.63 10.39
CA SER A 228 -13.61 -9.31 11.69
C SER A 228 -12.43 -10.28 11.81
N LYS A 229 -12.03 -10.63 13.03
CA LYS A 229 -11.00 -11.66 13.30
C LYS A 229 -11.33 -12.99 12.62
N LYS A 230 -12.60 -13.41 12.65
CA LYS A 230 -13.06 -14.63 11.96
C LYS A 230 -12.74 -14.55 10.47
N THR A 231 -13.13 -13.46 9.83
CA THR A 231 -12.90 -13.23 8.40
C THR A 231 -11.42 -13.16 8.07
N PHE A 232 -10.62 -12.49 8.91
CA PHE A 232 -9.17 -12.42 8.75
C PHE A 232 -8.54 -13.81 8.72
N HIS A 233 -8.91 -14.70 9.65
CA HIS A 233 -8.40 -16.07 9.67
C HIS A 233 -8.70 -16.84 8.38
N ILE A 234 -9.92 -16.70 7.83
CA ILE A 234 -10.33 -17.32 6.56
C ILE A 234 -9.47 -16.81 5.39
N VAL A 235 -9.28 -15.49 5.31
CA VAL A 235 -8.46 -14.87 4.26
C VAL A 235 -7.00 -15.33 4.37
N ARG A 236 -6.45 -15.32 5.58
CA ARG A 236 -5.10 -15.80 5.87
C ARG A 236 -4.94 -17.25 5.43
N GLU A 237 -5.84 -18.14 5.85
CA GLU A 237 -5.77 -19.57 5.53
C GLU A 237 -5.83 -19.82 4.02
N LYS A 238 -6.73 -19.13 3.30
CA LYS A 238 -6.82 -19.21 1.84
C LYS A 238 -5.51 -18.78 1.17
N ILE A 239 -4.95 -17.64 1.58
CA ILE A 239 -3.68 -17.14 1.02
C ILE A 239 -2.53 -18.08 1.36
N THR A 240 -2.42 -18.58 2.60
CA THR A 240 -1.33 -19.48 3.00
C THR A 240 -1.41 -20.83 2.27
N ASN A 241 -2.62 -21.37 2.09
CA ASN A 241 -2.82 -22.61 1.33
C ASN A 241 -2.41 -22.43 -0.13
N PHE A 242 -2.75 -21.29 -0.74
CA PHE A 242 -2.34 -20.96 -2.10
C PHE A 242 -0.81 -20.82 -2.23
N LEU A 243 -0.14 -20.23 -1.24
CA LEU A 243 1.33 -20.11 -1.20
C LEU A 243 2.04 -21.47 -0.99
N ALA A 244 1.37 -22.45 -0.40
CA ALA A 244 1.93 -23.78 -0.16
C ALA A 244 1.91 -24.66 -1.41
N THR A 245 0.93 -24.46 -2.30
CA THR A 245 0.76 -25.28 -3.51
C THR A 245 1.66 -24.88 -4.67
N TYR A 246 2.27 -23.69 -4.62
CA TYR A 246 2.99 -23.14 -5.75
C TYR A 246 4.43 -22.65 -5.44
N CYS A 247 5.36 -23.07 -6.31
CA CYS A 247 6.69 -22.47 -6.45
C CYS A 247 6.73 -21.74 -7.80
N TYR A 248 6.83 -20.41 -7.79
CA TYR A 248 6.70 -19.62 -9.02
C TYR A 248 8.01 -18.97 -9.49
N SER A 249 7.95 -18.51 -10.75
CA SER A 249 8.90 -17.60 -11.38
C SER A 249 9.03 -16.25 -10.63
N PRO A 250 10.16 -15.53 -10.80
CA PRO A 250 10.34 -14.21 -10.19
C PRO A 250 9.30 -13.14 -10.57
N LYS A 251 8.50 -13.33 -11.62
CA LYS A 251 7.52 -12.32 -12.07
C LYS A 251 6.21 -12.35 -11.28
N THR A 252 5.60 -13.53 -11.10
CA THR A 252 4.40 -13.67 -10.27
C THR A 252 4.69 -13.52 -8.77
N SER A 253 5.96 -13.62 -8.38
CA SER A 253 6.41 -13.30 -7.02
C SER A 253 5.86 -11.96 -6.52
N LYS A 254 5.80 -10.93 -7.38
CA LYS A 254 5.33 -9.59 -7.01
C LYS A 254 3.86 -9.55 -6.59
N LEU A 255 2.99 -10.28 -7.29
CA LEU A 255 1.57 -10.35 -6.97
C LEU A 255 1.35 -11.04 -5.63
N LEU A 256 2.09 -12.14 -5.40
CA LEU A 256 2.04 -12.91 -4.17
C LEU A 256 2.60 -12.12 -2.98
N THR A 257 3.72 -11.42 -3.18
CA THR A 257 4.28 -10.53 -2.15
C THR A 257 3.28 -9.46 -1.74
N GLY A 258 2.46 -8.97 -2.68
CA GLY A 258 1.36 -8.05 -2.39
C GLY A 258 0.33 -8.61 -1.41
N LEU A 259 -0.09 -9.86 -1.63
CA LEU A 259 -1.00 -10.57 -0.71
C LEU A 259 -0.42 -10.72 0.69
N ILE A 260 0.88 -11.06 0.78
CA ILE A 260 1.57 -11.24 2.06
C ILE A 260 1.73 -9.89 2.78
N GLN A 261 2.10 -8.83 2.06
CA GLN A 261 2.19 -7.49 2.62
C GLN A 261 0.85 -7.02 3.19
N ALA A 262 -0.27 -7.34 2.54
CA ALA A 262 -1.60 -7.01 3.04
C ALA A 262 -1.87 -7.67 4.40
N LEU A 263 -1.64 -8.99 4.50
CA LEU A 263 -1.79 -9.73 5.76
C LEU A 263 -0.88 -9.17 6.86
N LEU A 264 0.39 -8.96 6.52
CA LEU A 264 1.42 -8.52 7.47
C LEU A 264 1.13 -7.13 8.05
N LYS A 265 0.64 -6.21 7.21
CA LYS A 265 0.27 -4.85 7.65
C LYS A 265 -0.96 -4.84 8.56
N SER A 266 -1.89 -5.78 8.39
CA SER A 266 -3.08 -5.87 9.23
C SER A 266 -2.80 -6.53 10.57
N ASN A 267 -2.19 -7.72 10.57
CA ASN A 267 -1.91 -8.47 11.80
C ASN A 267 -0.51 -9.11 11.75
N PRO A 268 0.55 -8.32 12.06
CA PRO A 268 1.93 -8.79 11.93
C PRO A 268 2.22 -9.98 12.86
N ILE A 269 1.68 -9.98 14.08
CA ILE A 269 1.93 -11.03 15.08
C ILE A 269 1.46 -12.38 14.55
N GLU A 270 0.22 -12.45 14.09
CA GLU A 270 -0.37 -13.70 13.64
C GLU A 270 0.23 -14.18 12.31
N THR A 271 0.49 -13.25 11.38
CA THR A 271 1.09 -13.58 10.08
C THR A 271 2.53 -14.09 10.24
N LEU A 272 3.36 -13.45 11.07
CA LEU A 272 4.73 -13.89 11.32
C LEU A 272 4.78 -15.25 12.02
N ASN A 273 3.95 -15.45 13.04
CA ASN A 273 3.86 -16.71 13.79
C ASN A 273 3.66 -17.93 12.86
N TYR A 274 2.92 -17.75 11.77
CA TYR A 274 2.65 -18.82 10.82
C TYR A 274 3.70 -18.89 9.69
N LEU A 275 3.97 -17.77 9.01
CA LEU A 275 4.76 -17.79 7.77
C LEU A 275 6.28 -17.75 7.98
N LEU A 276 6.78 -17.07 9.01
CA LEU A 276 8.22 -16.89 9.19
C LEU A 276 8.92 -18.20 9.59
N PRO A 277 8.41 -19.00 10.56
CA PRO A 277 8.96 -20.33 10.87
C PRO A 277 8.97 -21.27 9.68
N GLN A 278 7.87 -21.36 8.93
CA GLN A 278 7.79 -22.21 7.74
C GLN A 278 8.80 -21.80 6.67
N THR A 279 8.98 -20.49 6.47
CA THR A 279 9.96 -19.95 5.52
C THR A 279 11.39 -20.28 5.97
N TYR A 280 11.69 -20.10 7.27
CA TYR A 280 12.96 -20.44 7.88
C TYR A 280 13.30 -21.94 7.71
N GLU A 281 12.40 -22.83 8.11
CA GLU A 281 12.60 -24.28 8.00
C GLU A 281 12.84 -24.73 6.57
N ARG A 282 12.12 -24.12 5.62
CA ARG A 282 12.27 -24.45 4.20
C ARG A 282 13.60 -23.98 3.64
N ILE A 283 14.07 -22.78 4.00
CA ILE A 283 15.40 -22.28 3.63
C ILE A 283 16.47 -23.20 4.22
N GLU A 284 16.41 -23.52 5.51
CA GLU A 284 17.39 -24.39 6.16
C GLU A 284 17.43 -25.79 5.52
N LYS A 285 16.28 -26.34 5.12
CA LYS A 285 16.21 -27.63 4.43
C LYS A 285 16.92 -27.59 3.07
N ILE A 286 16.73 -26.53 2.28
CA ILE A 286 17.36 -26.38 0.95
C ILE A 286 18.87 -26.22 1.10
N LEU A 287 19.32 -25.43 2.07
CA LEU A 287 20.74 -25.20 2.33
C LEU A 287 21.43 -26.47 2.84
N SER A 288 20.83 -27.17 3.81
CA SER A 288 21.38 -28.42 4.37
C SER A 288 21.59 -29.52 3.33
N GLN A 289 20.84 -29.52 2.24
CA GLN A 289 20.97 -30.50 1.16
C GLN A 289 22.09 -30.17 0.15
N SER A 290 22.60 -28.93 0.13
CA SER A 290 23.34 -28.41 -1.04
C SER A 290 24.41 -27.34 -0.74
N ASP A 291 24.78 -27.17 0.53
CA ASP A 291 25.46 -25.97 1.10
C ASP A 291 26.62 -25.36 0.28
N MET A 292 27.38 -26.11 -0.52
CA MET A 292 28.47 -25.52 -1.36
C MET A 292 28.13 -25.27 -2.83
N VAL A 293 27.15 -25.99 -3.40
CA VAL A 293 26.84 -25.89 -4.84
C VAL A 293 25.91 -24.72 -5.10
N ILE A 294 24.87 -24.55 -4.28
CA ILE A 294 23.86 -23.49 -4.49
C ILE A 294 24.43 -22.08 -4.23
N LEU A 295 25.33 -21.93 -3.24
CA LEU A 295 25.91 -20.62 -2.92
C LEU A 295 26.75 -20.07 -4.08
N ASN A 296 27.38 -20.96 -4.86
CA ASN A 296 28.30 -20.61 -5.95
C ASN A 296 27.70 -20.82 -7.35
N ASP A 297 26.46 -21.33 -7.47
CA ASP A 297 25.81 -21.52 -8.75
C ASP A 297 25.14 -20.23 -9.24
N HIS A 298 25.63 -19.70 -10.36
CA HIS A 298 25.05 -18.54 -11.01
C HIS A 298 23.64 -18.77 -11.57
N LYS A 299 23.19 -20.02 -11.73
CA LYS A 299 21.80 -20.33 -12.09
C LYS A 299 20.84 -20.18 -10.92
N GLY A 300 21.34 -20.29 -9.69
CA GLY A 300 20.56 -20.24 -8.46
C GLY A 300 19.55 -21.38 -8.33
N ASP A 301 18.91 -21.43 -7.16
CA ASP A 301 17.74 -22.28 -6.91
C ASP A 301 16.48 -21.40 -6.93
N SER A 302 15.50 -21.76 -7.76
CA SER A 302 14.28 -20.97 -7.95
C SER A 302 13.41 -20.99 -6.70
N GLU A 303 13.37 -22.11 -5.98
CA GLU A 303 12.65 -22.23 -4.72
C GLU A 303 13.32 -21.38 -3.64
N LEU A 304 14.64 -21.46 -3.47
CA LEU A 304 15.39 -20.62 -2.54
C LEU A 304 15.16 -19.14 -2.83
N THR A 305 15.27 -18.73 -4.09
CA THR A 305 15.06 -17.33 -4.49
C THR A 305 13.65 -16.86 -4.11
N TRP A 306 12.63 -17.68 -4.36
CA TRP A 306 11.26 -17.39 -3.93
C TRP A 306 11.14 -17.27 -2.40
N ARG A 307 11.73 -18.19 -1.63
CA ARG A 307 11.72 -18.12 -0.16
C ARG A 307 12.46 -16.89 0.38
N LEU A 308 13.53 -16.45 -0.28
CA LEU A 308 14.24 -15.23 0.08
C LEU A 308 13.46 -13.96 -0.26
N ILE A 309 12.72 -13.95 -1.37
CA ILE A 309 11.77 -12.88 -1.70
C ILE A 309 10.68 -12.81 -0.62
N LEU A 310 10.06 -13.95 -0.29
CA LEU A 310 9.07 -14.05 0.79
C LEU A 310 9.63 -13.54 2.13
N PHE A 311 10.82 -14.00 2.51
CA PHE A 311 11.51 -13.55 3.72
C PHE A 311 11.72 -12.03 3.72
N SER A 312 12.13 -11.45 2.58
CA SER A 312 12.36 -10.01 2.45
C SER A 312 11.09 -9.17 2.70
N GLU A 313 9.91 -9.75 2.45
CA GLU A 313 8.62 -9.11 2.74
C GLU A 313 8.17 -9.35 4.18
N LEU A 314 8.42 -10.53 4.76
CA LEU A 314 8.08 -10.81 6.15
C LEU A 314 8.84 -9.91 7.14
N VAL A 315 10.08 -9.55 6.83
CA VAL A 315 10.87 -8.62 7.67
C VAL A 315 10.46 -7.14 7.53
N CYS A 316 9.47 -6.82 6.69
CA CYS A 316 8.79 -5.51 6.66
C CYS A 316 7.77 -5.32 7.80
N ALA A 317 7.61 -6.30 8.68
CA ALA A 317 6.64 -6.24 9.77
C ALA A 317 6.98 -5.16 10.80
N ARG A 318 6.07 -4.93 11.75
CA ARG A 318 6.27 -3.96 12.83
C ARG A 318 7.52 -4.34 13.66
N GLY A 319 8.40 -3.37 13.91
CA GLY A 319 9.73 -3.63 14.47
C GLY A 319 9.69 -4.35 15.83
N ASP A 320 8.83 -3.90 16.74
CA ASP A 320 8.54 -4.53 18.03
C ASP A 320 8.16 -6.02 17.94
N THR A 321 7.47 -6.43 16.87
CA THR A 321 7.12 -7.83 16.63
C THR A 321 8.28 -8.66 16.10
N LEU A 322 9.20 -8.04 15.34
CA LEU A 322 10.36 -8.72 14.74
C LEU A 322 11.40 -9.11 15.78
N ILE A 323 11.48 -8.41 16.92
CA ILE A 323 12.39 -8.72 18.02
C ILE A 323 12.26 -10.19 18.45
N ASN A 324 11.03 -10.70 18.52
CA ASN A 324 10.74 -12.08 18.92
C ASN A 324 11.35 -13.14 18.00
N TYR A 325 11.73 -12.76 16.77
CA TYR A 325 12.30 -13.65 15.76
C TYR A 325 13.76 -13.30 15.42
N LYS A 326 14.41 -12.47 16.24
CA LYS A 326 15.80 -12.00 16.03
C LYS A 326 16.77 -13.13 15.67
N SER A 327 16.74 -14.23 16.43
CA SER A 327 17.66 -15.37 16.22
C SER A 327 17.46 -16.03 14.84
N MET A 328 16.22 -16.26 14.43
CA MET A 328 15.88 -16.85 13.13
C MET A 328 16.29 -15.92 11.99
N ILE A 329 15.99 -14.63 12.12
CA ILE A 329 16.34 -13.61 11.14
C ILE A 329 17.86 -13.57 10.94
N LEU A 330 18.64 -13.43 12.02
CA LEU A 330 20.10 -13.40 11.96
C LEU A 330 20.68 -14.68 11.35
N THR A 331 20.13 -15.84 11.66
CA THR A 331 20.58 -17.12 11.10
C THR A 331 20.41 -17.16 9.58
N ILE A 332 19.27 -16.72 9.04
CA ILE A 332 19.05 -16.64 7.59
C ILE A 332 20.08 -15.70 6.94
N PHE A 333 20.32 -14.53 7.54
CA PHE A 333 21.35 -13.62 7.03
C PHE A 333 22.74 -14.27 7.03
N HIS A 334 23.18 -14.87 8.13
CA HIS A 334 24.47 -15.55 8.19
C HIS A 334 24.65 -16.62 7.11
N ARG A 335 23.59 -17.37 6.79
CA ARG A 335 23.65 -18.48 5.82
C ARG A 335 23.54 -18.00 4.37
N CYS A 336 22.76 -16.95 4.09
CA CYS A 336 22.40 -16.56 2.72
C CYS A 336 23.11 -15.29 2.21
N ILE A 337 23.84 -14.54 3.04
CA ILE A 337 24.41 -13.25 2.64
C ILE A 337 25.48 -13.35 1.54
N HIS A 338 26.12 -14.51 1.42
CA HIS A 338 27.18 -14.74 0.45
C HIS A 338 26.72 -15.44 -0.85
N ILE A 339 25.42 -15.61 -1.08
CA ILE A 339 24.90 -16.14 -2.35
C ILE A 339 25.37 -15.29 -3.53
N ILE A 340 25.86 -15.93 -4.60
CA ILE A 340 26.34 -15.23 -5.82
C ILE A 340 25.20 -14.96 -6.80
N HIS A 341 24.14 -15.77 -6.80
CA HIS A 341 22.99 -15.57 -7.67
C HIS A 341 22.31 -14.20 -7.45
N LYS A 342 22.14 -13.46 -8.55
CA LYS A 342 21.74 -12.06 -8.54
C LYS A 342 20.42 -11.78 -7.82
N ASP A 343 19.36 -12.45 -8.22
CA ASP A 343 18.04 -12.19 -7.65
C ASP A 343 17.98 -12.57 -6.17
N SER A 344 18.74 -13.59 -5.76
CA SER A 344 18.83 -14.03 -4.37
C SER A 344 19.56 -13.01 -3.49
N TYR A 345 20.76 -12.55 -3.87
CA TYR A 345 21.47 -11.56 -3.07
C TYR A 345 20.78 -10.20 -3.09
N GLU A 346 20.13 -9.81 -4.19
CA GLU A 346 19.31 -8.59 -4.22
C GLU A 346 18.12 -8.70 -3.27
N SER A 347 17.51 -9.89 -3.15
CA SER A 347 16.43 -10.15 -2.18
C SER A 347 16.93 -10.10 -0.74
N MET A 348 18.14 -10.61 -0.46
CA MET A 348 18.79 -10.46 0.85
C MET A 348 19.12 -8.99 1.17
N GLY A 349 19.60 -8.23 0.20
CA GLY A 349 19.79 -6.78 0.34
C GLY A 349 18.47 -6.07 0.64
N LYS A 350 17.41 -6.37 -0.10
CA LYS A 350 16.05 -5.84 0.18
C LYS A 350 15.58 -6.22 1.59
N ALA A 351 15.79 -7.46 2.02
CA ALA A 351 15.46 -7.92 3.37
C ALA A 351 16.21 -7.09 4.43
N ALA A 352 17.52 -6.86 4.25
CA ALA A 352 18.33 -6.05 5.17
C ALA A 352 17.82 -4.61 5.25
N LYS A 353 17.56 -3.98 4.09
CA LYS A 353 16.97 -2.64 4.02
C LYS A 353 15.61 -2.60 4.75
N ASN A 354 14.73 -3.56 4.47
CA ASN A 354 13.39 -3.61 5.02
C ASN A 354 13.41 -3.81 6.53
N LEU A 355 14.20 -4.76 7.04
CA LEU A 355 14.41 -5.00 8.47
C LEU A 355 14.86 -3.74 9.20
N LEU A 356 15.91 -3.08 8.69
CA LEU A 356 16.44 -1.87 9.33
C LEU A 356 15.43 -0.73 9.29
N LYS A 357 14.65 -0.57 8.20
CA LYS A 357 13.55 0.39 8.17
C LYS A 357 12.49 0.08 9.23
N SER A 358 12.07 -1.18 9.33
CA SER A 358 11.08 -1.62 10.31
C SER A 358 11.49 -1.31 11.75
N LEU A 359 12.78 -1.49 12.08
CA LEU A 359 13.35 -1.27 13.41
C LEU A 359 13.66 0.19 13.72
N THR A 360 13.96 1.02 12.72
CA THR A 360 14.54 2.37 12.94
C THR A 360 13.64 3.53 12.52
N TYR A 361 12.56 3.27 11.79
CA TYR A 361 11.66 4.32 11.28
C TYR A 361 10.44 4.53 12.18
N VAL A 362 9.94 5.76 12.18
CA VAL A 362 8.65 6.12 12.77
C VAL A 362 7.60 6.07 11.67
N TYR A 363 6.58 5.25 11.85
CA TYR A 363 5.52 5.07 10.85
C TYR A 363 4.17 4.76 11.50
N PRO A 364 3.03 5.09 10.85
CA PRO A 364 1.71 4.73 11.37
C PRO A 364 1.46 3.22 11.30
N ILE A 365 0.75 2.69 12.31
CA ILE A 365 0.45 1.25 12.44
C ILE A 365 -1.05 0.91 12.34
N ASP A 366 -1.91 1.92 12.23
CA ASP A 366 -3.36 1.74 12.16
C ASP A 366 -3.95 2.63 11.06
N TYR A 367 -4.45 2.01 9.99
CA TYR A 367 -5.10 2.69 8.86
C TYR A 367 -6.60 2.42 8.79
N ARG A 368 -7.18 1.83 9.85
CA ARG A 368 -8.60 1.44 9.88
C ARG A 368 -9.53 2.64 9.74
N LEU A 369 -10.75 2.38 9.29
CA LEU A 369 -11.78 3.39 9.07
C LEU A 369 -12.18 4.09 10.38
N THR A 370 -12.33 3.31 11.46
CA THR A 370 -12.67 3.78 12.80
C THR A 370 -11.60 3.38 13.83
N VAL A 371 -11.53 4.15 14.92
CA VAL A 371 -10.72 3.85 16.12
C VAL A 371 -11.42 2.81 17.00
N GLU A 372 -12.75 2.74 16.91
CA GLU A 372 -13.60 1.81 17.65
C GLU A 372 -13.25 0.36 17.32
N ASN A 373 -13.45 -0.51 18.31
CA ASN A 373 -13.20 -1.92 18.12
C ASN A 373 -14.38 -2.56 17.40
N ILE A 374 -14.18 -2.96 16.15
CA ILE A 374 -15.21 -3.64 15.32
C ILE A 374 -15.67 -4.99 15.87
N GLU A 375 -14.99 -5.52 16.90
CA GLU A 375 -15.35 -6.75 17.62
C GLU A 375 -16.23 -6.49 18.86
N GLU A 376 -16.58 -5.23 19.15
CA GLU A 376 -17.51 -4.91 20.23
C GLU A 376 -18.92 -5.48 19.93
N PRO A 377 -19.69 -5.84 20.98
CA PRO A 377 -21.05 -6.31 20.79
C PRO A 377 -21.88 -5.32 19.98
N PHE A 378 -22.72 -5.83 19.08
CA PHE A 378 -23.55 -4.99 18.23
C PHE A 378 -24.57 -4.14 19.00
N THR A 379 -24.80 -4.39 20.29
CA THR A 379 -25.59 -3.51 21.17
C THR A 379 -24.90 -2.17 21.39
N ASP A 380 -23.58 -2.18 21.49
CA ASP A 380 -22.77 -1.04 21.90
C ASP A 380 -22.21 -0.31 20.68
N PHE A 381 -21.79 -1.06 19.67
CA PHE A 381 -21.20 -0.53 18.44
C PHE A 381 -21.74 -1.23 17.20
N LEU A 382 -22.23 -0.47 16.22
CA LEU A 382 -22.74 -1.01 14.95
C LEU A 382 -21.85 -0.58 13.77
N PRO A 383 -21.03 -1.49 13.21
CA PRO A 383 -20.04 -1.15 12.18
C PRO A 383 -20.62 -0.45 10.93
N ILE A 384 -21.81 -0.86 10.46
CA ILE A 384 -22.43 -0.30 9.25
C ILE A 384 -22.71 1.21 9.33
N ARG A 385 -22.85 1.75 10.55
CA ARG A 385 -23.06 3.20 10.77
C ARG A 385 -21.80 4.01 10.53
N THR A 386 -20.61 3.40 10.63
CA THR A 386 -19.32 4.08 10.39
C THR A 386 -18.96 4.22 8.92
N TRP A 387 -19.70 3.55 8.02
CA TRP A 387 -19.41 3.55 6.59
C TRP A 387 -19.45 4.96 6.01
N GLY A 388 -18.38 5.30 5.28
CA GLY A 388 -18.23 6.59 4.62
C GLY A 388 -18.15 7.79 5.57
N GLN A 389 -18.06 7.59 6.89
CA GLN A 389 -17.94 8.71 7.83
C GLN A 389 -16.59 9.41 7.69
N HIS A 390 -16.58 10.72 7.91
CA HIS A 390 -15.35 11.50 8.03
C HIS A 390 -14.97 11.66 9.49
N VAL A 391 -13.69 11.84 9.75
CA VAL A 391 -13.18 12.04 11.11
C VAL A 391 -12.69 13.47 11.27
N GLU A 392 -13.10 14.11 12.36
CA GLU A 392 -12.58 15.42 12.76
C GLU A 392 -11.10 15.31 13.11
N TYR A 393 -10.30 16.32 12.75
CA TYR A 393 -8.85 16.30 12.95
C TYR A 393 -8.43 16.02 14.40
N ASP A 394 -9.19 16.51 15.37
CA ASP A 394 -8.91 16.35 16.80
C ASP A 394 -9.21 14.92 17.33
N LYS A 395 -9.95 14.10 16.58
CA LYS A 395 -10.42 12.76 16.99
C LYS A 395 -9.75 11.60 16.23
N ILE A 396 -8.76 11.88 15.37
CA ILE A 396 -8.17 10.85 14.48
C ILE A 396 -7.47 9.73 15.25
N ASN A 397 -6.85 10.05 16.39
CA ASN A 397 -6.08 9.14 17.24
C ASN A 397 -5.17 8.19 16.42
N VAL A 398 -4.06 8.72 15.90
CA VAL A 398 -3.10 7.95 15.12
C VAL A 398 -2.15 7.21 16.04
N LYS A 399 -2.01 5.90 15.83
CA LYS A 399 -1.00 5.08 16.49
C LYS A 399 0.25 5.00 15.63
N PHE A 400 1.40 5.23 16.24
CA PHE A 400 2.69 5.15 15.57
C PHE A 400 3.53 4.02 16.16
N HIS A 401 4.31 3.40 15.28
CA HIS A 401 5.53 2.73 15.67
C HIS A 401 6.58 3.77 15.99
N VAL A 402 7.21 3.66 17.16
CA VAL A 402 8.37 4.46 17.55
C VAL A 402 9.45 3.48 18.01
N PRO A 403 10.65 3.50 17.39
CA PRO A 403 11.75 2.61 17.75
C PRO A 403 12.08 2.66 19.24
N ASN A 404 12.10 1.50 19.89
CA ASN A 404 12.54 1.35 21.27
C ASN A 404 14.04 0.97 21.35
N GLU A 405 14.58 0.91 22.58
CA GLU A 405 16.01 0.60 22.79
C GLU A 405 16.40 -0.79 22.28
N GLU A 406 15.55 -1.81 22.45
CA GLU A 406 15.82 -3.17 21.99
C GLU A 406 15.91 -3.25 20.45
N GLU A 407 15.03 -2.52 19.75
CA GLU A 407 15.03 -2.45 18.29
C GLU A 407 16.26 -1.73 17.75
N VAL A 408 16.63 -0.62 18.37
CA VAL A 408 17.82 0.15 18.00
C VAL A 408 19.08 -0.69 18.25
N ASN A 409 19.16 -1.40 19.38
CA ASN A 409 20.27 -2.30 19.67
C ASN A 409 20.36 -3.44 18.65
N PHE A 410 19.22 -4.03 18.27
CA PHE A 410 19.19 -5.06 17.23
C PHE A 410 19.65 -4.49 15.87
N ALA A 411 19.21 -3.30 15.49
CA ALA A 411 19.67 -2.65 14.27
C ALA A 411 21.18 -2.36 14.29
N CYS A 412 21.73 -1.92 15.44
CA CYS A 412 23.17 -1.70 15.61
C CYS A 412 23.96 -2.99 15.44
N GLU A 413 23.57 -4.06 16.15
CA GLU A 413 24.19 -5.38 16.05
C GLU A 413 24.17 -5.91 14.61
N PHE A 414 23.05 -5.72 13.91
CA PHE A 414 22.91 -6.13 12.51
C PHE A 414 23.89 -5.39 11.59
N VAL A 415 23.97 -4.06 11.72
CA VAL A 415 24.90 -3.23 10.94
C VAL A 415 26.35 -3.63 11.26
N GLU A 416 26.67 -3.86 12.52
CA GLU A 416 28.01 -4.26 12.92
C GLU A 416 28.42 -5.61 12.34
N THR A 417 27.49 -6.56 12.38
CA THR A 417 27.71 -7.92 11.91
C THR A 417 27.83 -8.00 10.39
N PHE A 418 26.96 -7.33 9.65
CA PHE A 418 26.88 -7.55 8.19
C PHE A 418 27.48 -6.42 7.36
N MET A 419 27.40 -5.16 7.83
CA MET A 419 27.93 -4.03 7.07
C MET A 419 29.43 -3.87 7.27
N TYR A 420 29.91 -3.85 8.52
CA TYR A 420 31.32 -3.61 8.80
C TYR A 420 32.22 -4.76 8.34
N LEU A 421 31.75 -6.02 8.40
CA LEU A 421 32.50 -7.15 7.86
C LEU A 421 32.74 -6.98 6.34
N GLU A 422 31.71 -6.63 5.57
CA GLU A 422 31.82 -6.41 4.12
C GLU A 422 32.70 -5.20 3.78
N LEU A 423 32.60 -4.11 4.55
CA LEU A 423 33.48 -2.95 4.40
C LEU A 423 34.95 -3.31 4.69
N GLN A 424 35.22 -4.11 5.71
CA GLN A 424 36.58 -4.58 6.00
C GLN A 424 37.11 -5.50 4.90
N MET A 425 36.27 -6.34 4.32
CA MET A 425 36.63 -7.18 3.18
C MET A 425 37.01 -6.34 1.96
N LEU A 426 36.17 -5.37 1.59
CA LEU A 426 36.45 -4.45 0.49
C LEU A 426 37.75 -3.67 0.71
N ASN A 427 38.00 -3.17 1.93
CA ASN A 427 39.22 -2.43 2.25
C ASN A 427 40.50 -3.28 2.19
N LYS A 428 40.43 -4.57 2.56
CA LYS A 428 41.61 -5.45 2.62
C LYS A 428 41.91 -6.17 1.31
N LYS A 429 40.90 -6.49 0.50
CA LYS A 429 41.01 -7.35 -0.70
C LYS A 429 40.54 -6.68 -2.00
N CYS A 430 40.45 -5.34 -2.05
CA CYS A 430 39.84 -4.63 -3.19
C CYS A 430 40.38 -5.06 -4.58
N THR A 431 41.68 -5.37 -4.66
CA THR A 431 42.38 -5.78 -5.89
C THR A 431 42.21 -7.26 -6.25
N ASP A 432 41.93 -8.12 -5.27
CA ASP A 432 41.93 -9.58 -5.44
C ASP A 432 40.52 -10.17 -5.58
N MET A 433 39.47 -9.37 -5.36
CA MET A 433 38.08 -9.77 -5.50
C MET A 433 37.62 -9.80 -6.95
N SER A 434 36.77 -10.78 -7.29
CA SER A 434 36.06 -10.78 -8.58
C SER A 434 35.08 -9.61 -8.68
N ASN A 435 34.74 -9.21 -9.91
CA ASN A 435 33.75 -8.15 -10.15
C ASN A 435 32.38 -8.51 -9.56
N ASP A 436 31.98 -9.79 -9.60
CA ASP A 436 30.69 -10.25 -9.06
C ASP A 436 30.64 -10.20 -7.53
N GLU A 437 31.71 -10.63 -6.85
CA GLU A 437 31.81 -10.51 -5.40
C GLU A 437 31.81 -9.04 -4.96
N ARG A 438 32.53 -8.18 -5.68
CA ARG A 438 32.58 -6.74 -5.43
C ARG A 438 31.19 -6.12 -5.60
N LEU A 439 30.50 -6.45 -6.69
CA LEU A 439 29.16 -5.97 -6.99
C LEU A 439 28.16 -6.39 -5.89
N ARG A 440 28.21 -7.65 -5.45
CA ARG A 440 27.37 -8.18 -4.37
C ARG A 440 27.61 -7.43 -3.06
N SER A 441 28.86 -7.31 -2.62
CA SER A 441 29.23 -6.62 -1.38
C SER A 441 28.81 -5.15 -1.40
N LEU A 442 29.05 -4.44 -2.51
CA LEU A 442 28.60 -3.06 -2.68
C LEU A 442 27.07 -2.95 -2.69
N THR A 443 26.36 -3.87 -3.33
CA THR A 443 24.89 -3.89 -3.36
C THR A 443 24.31 -4.07 -1.96
N LEU A 444 24.87 -4.98 -1.17
CA LEU A 444 24.47 -5.20 0.21
C LEU A 444 24.72 -3.97 1.09
N ILE A 445 25.92 -3.38 1.00
CA ILE A 445 26.26 -2.14 1.72
C ILE A 445 25.29 -1.03 1.34
N HIS A 446 24.97 -0.88 0.06
CA HIS A 446 24.01 0.10 -0.41
C HIS A 446 22.62 -0.09 0.22
N TYR A 447 22.11 -1.32 0.24
CA TYR A 447 20.81 -1.62 0.84
C TYR A 447 20.79 -1.41 2.36
N ILE A 448 21.83 -1.87 3.08
CA ILE A 448 21.98 -1.67 4.52
C ILE A 448 22.05 -0.17 4.83
N ALA A 449 22.85 0.59 4.07
CA ALA A 449 22.97 2.03 4.23
C ALA A 449 21.63 2.73 4.09
N ILE A 450 20.81 2.36 3.08
CA ILE A 450 19.43 2.89 2.93
C ILE A 450 18.57 2.54 4.15
N GLY A 451 18.71 1.34 4.70
CA GLY A 451 17.90 0.88 5.82
C GLY A 451 18.20 1.61 7.13
N CYS A 452 19.47 1.92 7.39
CA CYS A 452 19.91 2.54 8.65
C CYS A 452 20.07 4.07 8.57
N LEU A 453 19.61 4.75 7.51
CA LEU A 453 19.76 6.20 7.32
C LEU A 453 19.37 7.03 8.56
N ARG A 454 18.31 6.63 9.27
CA ARG A 454 17.82 7.33 10.47
C ARG A 454 18.74 7.21 11.68
N MET A 455 19.63 6.22 11.69
CA MET A 455 20.63 6.01 12.73
C MET A 455 21.91 6.82 12.47
N ILE A 456 22.10 7.36 11.27
CA ILE A 456 23.33 8.04 10.88
C ILE A 456 23.22 9.51 11.31
N PRO A 457 24.19 10.03 12.09
CA PRO A 457 24.18 11.43 12.47
C PRO A 457 24.55 12.27 11.26
N ARG A 458 24.18 13.55 11.26
CA ARG A 458 24.65 14.47 10.22
C ARG A 458 26.18 14.45 10.19
N ILE A 459 26.76 14.34 9.00
CA ILE A 459 28.20 14.49 8.83
C ILE A 459 28.56 15.91 9.28
N GLU A 460 29.23 16.02 10.43
CA GLU A 460 29.76 17.29 10.92
C GLU A 460 30.86 17.75 9.95
N SER A 461 30.47 18.53 8.95
CA SER A 461 31.45 19.20 8.09
C SER A 461 32.07 20.37 8.86
N LYS A 462 33.41 20.49 8.81
CA LYS A 462 34.08 21.73 9.18
C LYS A 462 33.50 22.82 8.28
N GLU A 463 33.00 23.92 8.86
CA GLU A 463 32.50 25.06 8.09
C GLU A 463 33.50 25.40 6.97
N VAL A 464 33.02 25.36 5.72
CA VAL A 464 33.82 25.76 4.58
C VAL A 464 33.98 27.28 4.67
N LYS A 465 35.06 27.73 5.31
CA LYS A 465 35.40 29.15 5.43
C LYS A 465 35.51 29.76 4.03
N ASN A 466 34.95 30.96 3.88
CA ASN A 466 34.95 31.81 2.67
C ASN A 466 33.82 31.64 1.64
N LEU A 467 32.68 30.99 1.94
CA LEU A 467 31.60 30.89 0.96
C LEU A 467 30.62 32.09 0.94
N VAL A 468 30.07 32.59 2.05
CA VAL A 468 29.29 33.87 2.10
C VAL A 468 29.24 34.43 3.53
N SER A 469 29.22 35.76 3.68
CA SER A 469 28.93 36.45 4.95
C SER A 469 27.48 36.21 5.42
N SER A 470 27.35 35.45 6.50
CA SER A 470 26.25 35.46 7.49
C SER A 470 24.80 35.48 6.97
N ILE A 471 24.19 34.30 6.91
CA ILE A 471 22.77 34.12 7.26
C ILE A 471 22.70 32.92 8.24
N SER A 472 22.15 33.16 9.42
CA SER A 472 21.99 32.16 10.48
C SER A 472 21.17 30.95 9.99
N PRO A 473 21.69 29.71 10.08
CA PRO A 473 20.87 28.54 9.87
C PRO A 473 19.90 28.39 11.05
N TYR A 474 18.59 28.32 10.79
CA TYR A 474 17.60 27.94 11.79
C TYR A 474 17.84 26.46 12.17
N GLY A 475 18.29 26.22 13.39
CA GLY A 475 18.47 24.87 13.93
C GLY A 475 17.12 24.23 14.28
N SER A 476 16.77 23.13 13.61
CA SER A 476 15.65 22.28 14.00
C SER A 476 16.02 21.46 15.24
N LYS A 477 15.14 21.46 16.24
CA LYS A 477 15.36 20.91 17.60
C LYS A 477 15.16 19.38 17.74
N PHE A 478 15.12 18.62 16.64
CA PHE A 478 14.98 17.16 16.69
C PHE A 478 16.29 16.50 16.29
N GLN A 479 17.16 16.25 17.28
CA GLN A 479 18.45 15.59 17.09
C GLN A 479 18.59 14.46 18.12
N ALA A 480 18.30 13.24 17.70
CA ALA A 480 18.78 12.05 18.38
C ALA A 480 20.11 11.64 17.71
N GLN A 481 21.18 11.65 18.50
CA GLN A 481 22.55 11.39 18.08
C GLN A 481 22.85 9.89 18.17
N TYR A 482 23.33 9.29 17.10
CA TYR A 482 24.08 8.03 17.14
C TYR A 482 25.28 8.14 16.22
N SER A 483 26.47 7.71 16.65
CA SER A 483 27.74 7.92 15.93
C SER A 483 28.21 6.64 15.22
N LEU A 484 27.83 6.44 13.96
CA LEU A 484 28.18 5.20 13.21
C LEU A 484 29.05 5.40 11.95
N TYR A 485 29.36 6.64 11.53
CA TYR A 485 30.03 6.91 10.24
C TYR A 485 31.32 7.76 10.30
N ALA A 486 32.13 7.63 11.36
CA ALA A 486 33.36 8.41 11.51
C ALA A 486 34.62 7.79 10.85
N LYS A 487 34.50 6.84 9.92
CA LYS A 487 35.63 6.32 9.14
C LYS A 487 35.44 6.64 7.67
N GLU A 488 36.21 7.63 7.20
CA GLU A 488 36.19 8.20 5.85
C GLU A 488 36.25 7.14 4.73
N PRO A 489 35.44 7.26 3.66
CA PRO A 489 35.50 6.39 2.48
C PRO A 489 36.63 6.81 1.50
N ASN A 490 37.79 7.24 2.01
CA ASN A 490 38.88 7.75 1.17
C ASN A 490 39.64 6.66 0.38
N HIS A 491 39.29 5.38 0.56
CA HIS A 491 39.98 4.25 -0.08
C HIS A 491 39.15 3.48 -1.13
N LEU A 492 37.94 3.92 -1.47
CA LEU A 492 37.06 3.17 -2.37
C LEU A 492 37.38 3.31 -3.87
N ILE A 493 38.37 4.11 -4.29
CA ILE A 493 38.56 4.48 -5.71
C ILE A 493 39.93 4.03 -6.26
N THR A 494 40.17 2.72 -6.27
CA THR A 494 41.06 2.10 -7.26
C THR A 494 40.23 1.10 -8.06
N TYR A 495 39.29 1.61 -8.86
CA TYR A 495 38.48 0.78 -9.75
C TYR A 495 39.25 0.48 -11.05
N HIS A 496 39.16 -0.76 -11.53
CA HIS A 496 39.46 -1.07 -12.92
C HIS A 496 38.42 -0.39 -13.82
N SER A 497 38.84 0.19 -14.96
CA SER A 497 37.98 0.97 -15.87
C SER A 497 36.76 0.24 -16.40
N ASP A 498 36.73 -1.09 -16.32
CA ASP A 498 35.78 -1.94 -17.03
C ASP A 498 34.60 -2.44 -16.14
N ASP A 499 34.57 -2.12 -14.84
CA ASP A 499 33.52 -2.54 -13.89
C ASP A 499 32.42 -1.46 -13.68
N ALA A 500 31.66 -1.19 -14.74
CA ALA A 500 30.64 -0.14 -14.73
C ALA A 500 29.49 -0.37 -13.72
N SER A 501 29.13 -1.63 -13.44
CA SER A 501 28.04 -1.99 -12.52
C SER A 501 28.38 -1.66 -11.07
N SER A 502 29.59 -2.02 -10.63
CA SER A 502 30.06 -1.69 -9.28
C SER A 502 30.24 -0.19 -9.09
N ILE A 503 30.78 0.51 -10.10
CA ILE A 503 30.93 1.98 -10.08
C ILE A 503 29.56 2.65 -9.91
N LYS A 504 28.52 2.17 -10.62
CA LYS A 504 27.17 2.73 -10.48
C LYS A 504 26.62 2.62 -9.06
N ILE A 505 26.86 1.52 -8.37
CA ILE A 505 26.42 1.35 -6.97
C ILE A 505 27.30 2.16 -6.01
N ALA A 506 28.60 2.23 -6.24
CA ALA A 506 29.50 3.07 -5.47
C ALA A 506 29.09 4.55 -5.53
N LEU A 507 28.73 5.05 -6.73
CA LEU A 507 28.17 6.38 -6.91
C LEU A 507 26.85 6.56 -6.16
N LYS A 508 25.99 5.54 -6.12
CA LYS A 508 24.76 5.58 -5.30
C LYS A 508 25.08 5.67 -3.81
N ILE A 509 26.04 4.89 -3.30
CA ILE A 509 26.47 4.95 -1.89
C ILE A 509 27.03 6.35 -1.57
N TYR A 510 27.87 6.91 -2.45
CA TYR A 510 28.39 8.27 -2.30
C TYR A 510 27.26 9.32 -2.32
N SER A 511 26.28 9.16 -3.21
CA SER A 511 25.10 10.03 -3.25
C SER A 511 24.29 9.94 -1.94
N LEU A 512 24.14 8.75 -1.35
CA LEU A 512 23.47 8.59 -0.06
C LEU A 512 24.24 9.27 1.08
N SER A 513 25.57 9.24 1.06
CA SER A 513 26.39 9.91 2.07
C SER A 513 26.37 11.43 1.95
N SER A 514 26.06 11.97 0.77
CA SER A 514 25.99 13.41 0.50
C SER A 514 24.55 13.95 0.54
N MET A 515 23.54 13.11 0.34
CA MET A 515 22.13 13.46 0.44
C MET A 515 21.64 13.39 1.89
N TYR A 516 20.98 14.46 2.34
CA TYR A 516 20.37 14.55 3.66
C TYR A 516 19.27 13.47 3.81
N TYR A 517 19.43 12.58 4.80
CA TYR A 517 18.44 11.58 5.26
C TYR A 517 17.89 10.59 4.22
N GLY A 518 18.48 10.55 3.01
CA GLY A 518 18.25 9.54 1.97
C GLY A 518 16.79 9.36 1.52
N ILE A 519 15.99 10.41 1.55
CA ILE A 519 14.71 10.44 0.84
C ILE A 519 14.92 11.15 -0.49
N PHE A 520 14.65 10.43 -1.59
CA PHE A 520 14.69 11.02 -2.93
C PHE A 520 13.48 11.94 -3.10
N GLU A 521 13.71 13.21 -3.43
CA GLU A 521 12.68 14.20 -3.73
C GLU A 521 11.60 13.67 -4.70
N GLN A 522 12.03 12.87 -5.68
CA GLN A 522 11.14 12.21 -6.65
C GLN A 522 10.13 11.25 -5.99
N ASN A 523 10.52 10.54 -4.93
CA ASN A 523 9.63 9.62 -4.23
C ASN A 523 8.57 10.40 -3.43
N ILE A 524 8.98 11.47 -2.74
CA ILE A 524 8.05 12.36 -2.02
C ILE A 524 7.05 12.98 -2.99
N ASN A 525 7.51 13.48 -4.13
CA ASN A 525 6.64 14.10 -5.15
C ASN A 525 5.62 13.09 -5.69
N LYS A 526 6.03 11.84 -5.93
CA LYS A 526 5.11 10.78 -6.32
C LYS A 526 4.06 10.51 -5.23
N LEU A 527 4.47 10.36 -3.97
CA LEU A 527 3.56 10.14 -2.85
C LEU A 527 2.53 11.27 -2.68
N PHE A 528 2.95 12.53 -2.86
CA PHE A 528 2.02 13.66 -2.86
C PHE A 528 1.06 13.65 -4.05
N SER A 529 1.54 13.30 -5.24
CA SER A 529 0.70 13.15 -6.43
C SER A 529 -0.40 12.10 -6.19
N ASP A 530 -0.01 10.91 -5.73
CA ASP A 530 -0.93 9.81 -5.45
C ASP A 530 -1.95 10.20 -4.37
N LEU A 531 -1.49 10.85 -3.29
CA LEU A 531 -2.37 11.35 -2.24
C LEU A 531 -3.35 12.41 -2.76
N ASN A 532 -2.92 13.33 -3.63
CA ASN A 532 -3.80 14.36 -4.18
C ASN A 532 -4.92 13.75 -5.02
N THR A 533 -4.64 12.72 -5.80
CA THR A 533 -5.66 11.96 -6.54
C THR A 533 -6.68 11.34 -5.59
N ILE A 534 -6.24 10.71 -4.50
CA ILE A 534 -7.13 10.13 -3.48
C ILE A 534 -7.95 11.21 -2.79
N LYS A 535 -7.31 12.32 -2.37
CA LYS A 535 -8.00 13.45 -1.72
C LYS A 535 -9.06 14.04 -2.64
N TYR A 536 -8.79 14.10 -3.95
CA TYR A 536 -9.71 14.60 -4.94
C TYR A 536 -10.98 13.74 -5.04
N LEU A 537 -10.82 12.41 -5.11
CA LEU A 537 -11.94 11.45 -5.16
C LEU A 537 -12.90 11.61 -3.97
N TYR A 538 -12.38 11.89 -2.78
CA TYR A 538 -13.19 12.04 -1.56
C TYR A 538 -13.44 13.49 -1.16
N LYS A 539 -13.17 14.46 -2.04
CA LYS A 539 -13.33 15.88 -1.71
C LYS A 539 -14.80 16.27 -1.78
N ASN A 540 -15.41 16.54 -0.63
CA ASN A 540 -16.71 17.21 -0.60
C ASN A 540 -16.55 18.73 -0.75
N LYS A 541 -16.79 19.26 -1.96
CA LYS A 541 -16.70 20.71 -2.23
C LYS A 541 -17.83 21.52 -1.61
N LEU A 542 -18.90 20.88 -1.15
CA LEU A 542 -20.01 21.54 -0.48
C LEU A 542 -19.69 21.88 0.97
N CYS A 543 -18.66 21.28 1.58
CA CYS A 543 -18.26 21.56 2.96
C CYS A 543 -17.07 22.52 3.02
N TYR A 544 -17.13 23.52 3.90
CA TYR A 544 -16.03 24.48 4.06
C TYR A 544 -14.78 23.85 4.69
N LYS A 545 -14.96 23.06 5.75
CA LYS A 545 -13.87 22.26 6.34
C LYS A 545 -13.62 21.04 5.47
N GLN A 546 -12.36 20.76 5.14
CA GLN A 546 -11.99 19.54 4.44
C GLN A 546 -12.37 18.34 5.30
N GLN A 547 -13.34 17.56 4.84
CA GLN A 547 -13.74 16.32 5.47
C GLN A 547 -13.17 15.17 4.64
N HIS A 548 -12.33 14.35 5.25
CA HIS A 548 -11.74 13.19 4.61
C HIS A 548 -11.92 11.96 5.50
N PRO A 549 -12.00 10.75 4.90
CA PRO A 549 -11.91 9.51 5.66
C PRO A 549 -10.60 9.43 6.46
N ARG A 550 -10.63 8.73 7.59
CA ARG A 550 -9.48 8.61 8.52
C ARG A 550 -8.19 8.22 7.82
N PHE A 551 -8.22 7.19 6.98
CA PHE A 551 -7.02 6.67 6.30
C PHE A 551 -6.30 7.71 5.43
N VAL A 552 -7.04 8.60 4.75
CA VAL A 552 -6.47 9.65 3.88
C VAL A 552 -5.66 10.63 4.72
N ILE A 553 -6.17 10.95 5.91
CA ILE A 553 -5.49 11.85 6.83
C ILE A 553 -4.24 11.17 7.41
N ILE A 554 -4.32 9.88 7.73
CA ILE A 554 -3.16 9.12 8.22
C ILE A 554 -2.07 9.02 7.15
N GLN A 555 -2.43 8.76 5.89
CA GLN A 555 -1.47 8.79 4.77
C GLN A 555 -0.83 10.17 4.61
N ARG A 556 -1.60 11.26 4.73
CA ARG A 556 -1.07 12.63 4.70
C ARG A 556 -0.08 12.88 5.84
N ILE A 557 -0.36 12.35 7.03
CA ILE A 557 0.53 12.45 8.21
C ILE A 557 1.80 11.63 7.98
N ALA A 558 1.70 10.42 7.43
CA ALA A 558 2.86 9.59 7.09
C ALA A 558 3.81 10.32 6.14
N ILE A 559 3.27 10.89 5.05
CA ILE A 559 4.05 11.69 4.10
C ILE A 559 4.63 12.93 4.77
N GLN A 560 3.91 13.56 5.71
CA GLN A 560 4.42 14.71 6.44
C GLN A 560 5.63 14.34 7.32
N ILE A 561 5.62 13.16 7.95
CA ILE A 561 6.77 12.66 8.72
C ILE A 561 7.98 12.50 7.81
N GLU A 562 7.80 11.88 6.64
CA GLU A 562 8.88 11.76 5.65
C GLU A 562 9.43 13.13 5.20
N VAL A 563 8.58 14.14 5.03
CA VAL A 563 9.01 15.50 4.65
C VAL A 563 9.71 16.23 5.79
N ILE A 564 9.22 16.12 7.03
CA ILE A 564 9.87 16.72 8.20
C ILE A 564 11.26 16.13 8.38
N ASP A 565 11.40 14.83 8.15
CA ASP A 565 12.70 14.15 8.22
C ASP A 565 13.64 14.56 7.06
N PHE A 566 13.10 15.05 5.95
CA PHE A 566 13.88 15.56 4.81
C PHE A 566 14.44 16.99 5.03
N CYS A 567 13.74 17.83 5.80
CA CYS A 567 14.08 19.25 6.03
C CYS A 567 14.94 19.45 7.29
#